data_AF-A0A1Y5T339-F1
#
_entry.id   AF-A0A1Y5T339-F1
#
_cell.length_a   1.000
_cell.length_b   1.000
_cell.length_c   1.000
_cell.angle_alpha   90.00
_cell.angle_beta   90.00
_cell.angle_gamma   90.00
#
_symmetry.space_group_name_H-M   'P 1'
#
loop_
_entity.id
_entity.type
_entity.pdbx_description
1 polymer ?
#
loop_
_entity_poly.entity_id
_entity_poly.type
_entity_poly.pdbx_seq_one_letter_code
_entity_poly.pdbx_strand_id
1 'polypeptide(L)'
;MFTYLYFILAAVLLLVVLRLTCGPCVMGHPVNPVQDAPAHPRLPVVVLGWALSLFLTITYVLCVGFDLIFPDYAMNGVWIGLMPGMTWLSVPSFLLGLVWAFLYGWYGALLFGGLFNAIAARTYPN
;
A
#
# COMPACT_ATOMS: atom_id res chain seq x y z
N MET A 1 11.07 -2.59 18.16
CA MET A 1 12.00 -3.34 17.28
C MET A 1 11.32 -4.54 16.63
N PHE A 2 10.67 -5.43 17.39
CA PHE A 2 9.93 -6.59 16.85
C PHE A 2 8.82 -6.24 15.85
N THR A 3 8.04 -5.19 16.10
CA THR A 3 6.93 -4.77 15.21
C THR A 3 7.43 -4.29 13.85
N TYR A 4 8.54 -3.55 13.82
CA TYR A 4 9.19 -3.07 12.60
C TYR A 4 9.72 -4.26 11.76
N LEU A 5 10.41 -5.19 12.41
CA LEU A 5 10.90 -6.41 11.76
C LEU A 5 9.75 -7.25 11.22
N TYR A 6 8.64 -7.36 11.95
CA TYR A 6 7.44 -8.07 11.50
C TYR A 6 6.86 -7.46 10.22
N PHE A 7 6.69 -6.15 10.12
CA PHE A 7 6.16 -5.51 8.91
C PHE A 7 7.10 -5.60 7.72
N ILE A 8 8.42 -5.44 7.94
CA ILE A 8 9.41 -5.65 6.87
C ILE A 8 9.40 -7.09 6.40
N LEU A 9 9.45 -8.05 7.32
CA LEU A 9 9.37 -9.47 6.97
C LEU A 9 8.06 -9.77 6.26
N ALA A 10 6.92 -9.26 6.73
CA ALA A 10 5.64 -9.46 6.08
C ALA A 10 5.62 -8.85 4.67
N ALA A 11 6.14 -7.64 4.46
CA ALA A 11 6.21 -7.01 3.15
C ALA A 11 7.17 -7.74 2.20
N VAL A 12 8.35 -8.13 2.66
CA VAL A 12 9.33 -8.91 1.89
C VAL A 12 8.77 -10.27 1.55
N LEU A 13 8.18 -10.96 2.53
CA LEU A 13 7.61 -12.29 2.36
C LEU A 13 6.37 -12.23 1.45
N LEU A 14 5.54 -11.19 1.56
CA LEU A 14 4.44 -10.94 0.62
C LEU A 14 4.96 -10.69 -0.80
N LEU A 15 5.96 -9.82 -0.98
CA LEU A 15 6.59 -9.58 -2.30
C LEU A 15 7.20 -10.85 -2.88
N VAL A 16 7.92 -11.62 -2.07
CA VAL A 16 8.53 -12.89 -2.46
C VAL A 16 7.47 -13.92 -2.82
N VAL A 17 6.42 -14.08 -2.01
CA VAL A 17 5.29 -14.97 -2.31
C VAL A 17 4.55 -14.54 -3.57
N LEU A 18 4.30 -13.24 -3.77
CA LEU A 18 3.66 -12.71 -4.98
C LEU A 18 4.52 -12.91 -6.23
N ARG A 19 5.85 -12.83 -6.09
CA ARG A 19 6.80 -13.12 -7.17
C ARG A 19 6.89 -14.61 -7.49
N LEU A 20 6.93 -15.48 -6.47
CA LEU A 20 7.14 -16.92 -6.60
C LEU A 20 5.88 -17.71 -7.00
N THR A 21 4.68 -17.21 -6.67
CA THR A 21 3.43 -17.92 -7.01
C THR A 21 3.06 -17.76 -8.48
N CYS A 22 2.89 -16.53 -8.97
CA CYS A 22 2.82 -16.21 -10.40
C CYS A 22 2.91 -14.69 -10.61
N GLY A 23 4.13 -14.15 -10.69
CA GLY A 23 4.38 -12.72 -10.90
C GLY A 23 3.57 -12.05 -12.04
N PRO A 24 3.32 -12.72 -13.20
CA PRO A 24 2.52 -12.18 -14.29
C PRO A 24 1.01 -12.08 -14.00
N CYS A 25 0.46 -12.99 -13.19
CA CYS A 25 -0.97 -12.97 -12.81
C CYS A 25 -1.26 -11.91 -11.75
N VAL A 26 -0.29 -11.67 -10.86
CA VAL A 26 -0.41 -10.69 -9.77
C VAL A 26 -0.17 -9.28 -10.28
N MET A 27 0.95 -9.05 -11.00
CA MET A 27 1.32 -7.71 -11.46
C MET A 27 0.59 -7.29 -12.75
N GLY A 28 -0.08 -8.25 -13.40
CA GLY A 28 -0.58 -8.11 -14.77
C GLY A 28 0.54 -8.29 -15.79
N HIS A 29 0.17 -8.72 -17.00
CA HIS A 29 1.09 -8.66 -18.14
C HIS A 29 1.00 -7.25 -18.78
N PRO A 30 2.06 -6.75 -19.44
CA PRO A 30 1.94 -5.57 -20.28
C PRO A 30 0.85 -5.86 -21.34
N VAL A 31 -0.30 -5.20 -21.21
CA VAL A 31 -1.42 -5.38 -22.14
C VAL A 31 -1.15 -4.50 -23.36
N ASN A 32 -1.14 -5.09 -24.56
CA ASN A 32 -1.24 -4.32 -25.79
C ASN A 32 -2.70 -3.90 -25.98
N PRO A 33 -3.06 -2.60 -25.86
CA PRO A 33 -4.46 -2.16 -25.87
C PRO A 33 -5.17 -2.40 -27.21
N VAL A 34 -4.43 -2.77 -28.26
CA VAL A 34 -4.94 -3.04 -29.61
C VAL A 34 -5.20 -4.54 -29.85
N GLN A 35 -4.56 -5.45 -29.10
CA GLN A 35 -4.59 -6.90 -29.38
C GLN A 35 -5.21 -7.76 -28.29
N ASP A 36 -5.11 -7.35 -27.03
CA ASP A 36 -5.53 -8.17 -25.89
C ASP A 36 -6.66 -7.46 -25.12
N ALA A 37 -7.88 -7.53 -25.62
CA ALA A 37 -9.03 -7.22 -24.76
C ALA A 37 -9.04 -8.26 -23.63
N PRO A 38 -8.87 -7.88 -22.36
CA PRO A 38 -8.79 -8.85 -21.29
C PRO A 38 -10.15 -9.55 -21.20
N ALA A 39 -10.15 -10.88 -21.29
CA ALA A 39 -11.37 -11.68 -21.18
C ALA A 39 -12.13 -11.40 -19.88
N HIS A 40 -11.42 -10.92 -18.84
CA HIS A 40 -11.92 -10.63 -17.49
C HIS A 40 -11.28 -9.35 -16.93
N PRO A 41 -11.98 -8.54 -16.11
CA PRO A 41 -11.41 -7.35 -15.48
C PRO A 41 -10.17 -7.68 -14.65
N ARG A 42 -9.06 -6.95 -14.87
CA ARG A 42 -7.84 -7.04 -14.06
C ARG A 42 -7.44 -5.67 -13.53
N LEU A 43 -7.03 -5.63 -12.27
CA LEU A 43 -6.52 -4.41 -11.65
C LEU A 43 -5.02 -4.24 -11.97
N PRO A 44 -4.59 -3.08 -12.50
CA PRO A 44 -3.18 -2.79 -12.71
C PRO A 44 -2.49 -2.49 -11.37
N VAL A 45 -2.01 -3.53 -10.69
CA VAL A 45 -1.51 -3.47 -9.31
C VAL A 45 -0.38 -2.44 -9.12
N VAL A 46 0.50 -2.29 -10.10
CA VAL A 46 1.59 -1.31 -10.03
C VAL A 46 1.06 0.13 -10.02
N VAL A 47 0.12 0.44 -10.91
CA VAL A 47 -0.52 1.77 -10.98
C VAL A 47 -1.33 2.03 -9.72
N LEU A 48 -2.08 1.01 -9.25
CA LEU A 48 -2.82 1.07 -7.99
C LEU A 48 -1.88 1.33 -6.79
N GLY A 49 -0.72 0.68 -6.74
CA GLY A 49 0.30 0.86 -5.71
C GLY A 49 0.79 2.30 -5.63
N TRP A 50 1.16 2.90 -6.76
CA TRP A 50 1.55 4.30 -6.82
C TRP A 50 0.41 5.24 -6.40
N ALA A 51 -0.79 5.03 -6.93
CA ALA A 51 -1.95 5.87 -6.62
C ALA A 51 -2.30 5.85 -5.12
N LEU A 52 -2.39 4.66 -4.52
CA LEU A 52 -2.70 4.51 -3.09
C LEU A 52 -1.58 5.09 -2.21
N SER A 53 -0.32 4.89 -2.58
CA SER A 53 0.82 5.39 -1.81
C SER A 53 0.87 6.91 -1.79
N LEU A 54 0.66 7.55 -2.95
CA LEU A 54 0.60 9.01 -3.05
C LEU A 54 -0.60 9.57 -2.30
N PHE A 55 -1.78 8.95 -2.45
CA PHE A 55 -2.99 9.33 -1.73
C PHE A 55 -2.79 9.31 -0.21
N LEU A 56 -2.25 8.21 0.33
CA LEU A 56 -1.99 8.06 1.78
C LEU A 56 -0.91 9.04 2.27
N THR A 57 0.15 9.24 1.49
CA THR A 57 1.23 10.18 1.84
C THR A 57 0.71 11.61 1.92
N ILE A 58 -0.07 12.05 0.92
CA ILE A 58 -0.69 13.38 0.91
C ILE A 58 -1.67 13.53 2.07
N THR A 59 -2.52 12.53 2.29
CA THR A 59 -3.49 12.53 3.40
C THR A 59 -2.78 12.64 4.75
N TYR A 60 -1.68 11.91 4.96
CA TYR A 60 -0.88 12.02 6.18
C TYR A 60 -0.37 13.45 6.42
N VAL A 61 0.19 14.11 5.39
CA VAL A 61 0.67 15.49 5.50
C VAL A 61 -0.48 16.44 5.86
N LEU A 62 -1.64 16.29 5.20
CA LEU A 62 -2.82 17.10 5.49
C LEU A 62 -3.31 16.88 6.93
N CYS A 63 -3.34 15.64 7.41
CA CYS A 63 -3.72 15.32 8.80
C CYS A 63 -2.74 15.92 9.81
N VAL A 64 -1.43 15.82 9.58
CA VAL A 64 -0.43 16.46 10.47
C VAL A 64 -0.62 17.98 10.47
N GLY A 65 -0.84 18.60 9.31
CA GLY A 65 -1.14 20.02 9.22
C GLY A 65 -2.42 20.42 9.97
N PHE A 66 -3.47 19.60 9.87
CA PHE A 66 -4.72 19.80 10.60
C PHE A 66 -4.52 19.74 12.12
N ASP A 67 -3.81 18.73 12.63
CA ASP A 67 -3.51 18.58 14.05
C ASP A 67 -2.70 19.77 14.62
N LEU A 68 -1.93 20.46 13.78
CA LEU A 68 -1.20 21.68 14.16
C LEU A 68 -2.07 22.93 14.21
N ILE A 69 -3.07 23.03 13.32
CA ILE A 69 -4.01 24.16 13.28
C ILE A 69 -5.09 24.00 14.37
N PHE A 70 -5.51 22.77 14.64
CA PHE A 70 -6.62 22.43 15.53
C PHE A 70 -6.20 21.39 16.59
N PRO A 71 -5.37 21.77 17.57
CA PRO A 71 -4.79 20.84 18.53
C PRO A 71 -5.84 20.14 19.42
N ASP A 72 -6.98 20.77 19.68
CA ASP A 72 -8.07 20.19 20.48
C ASP A 72 -8.77 19.01 19.77
N TYR A 73 -8.57 18.86 18.46
CA TYR A 73 -9.12 17.79 17.64
C TYR A 73 -8.03 16.87 17.08
N ALA A 74 -6.83 16.89 17.68
CA ALA A 74 -5.68 16.20 17.14
C ALA A 74 -5.88 14.68 17.06
N MET A 75 -5.57 14.12 15.88
CA MET A 75 -5.71 12.69 15.57
C MET A 75 -4.37 11.93 15.69
N ASN A 76 -3.32 12.60 16.17
CA ASN A 76 -1.98 12.04 16.26
C ASN A 76 -1.86 10.73 17.03
N GLY A 77 -2.72 10.49 18.03
CA GLY A 77 -2.72 9.26 18.81
C GLY A 77 -3.00 8.03 17.96
N VAL A 78 -3.87 8.16 16.94
CA VAL A 78 -4.18 7.09 15.99
C VAL A 78 -2.94 6.74 15.17
N TRP A 79 -2.24 7.75 14.67
CA TRP A 79 -1.05 7.57 13.84
C TRP A 79 0.12 6.99 14.63
N ILE A 80 0.35 7.46 15.86
CA ILE A 80 1.40 6.93 16.75
C ILE A 80 1.12 5.47 17.10
N GLY A 81 -0.14 5.11 17.34
CA GLY A 81 -0.54 3.72 17.59
C GLY A 81 -0.40 2.81 16.37
N LEU A 82 -0.68 3.33 15.18
CA LEU A 82 -0.61 2.59 13.93
C LEU A 82 0.83 2.40 13.41
N MET A 83 1.69 3.40 13.58
CA MET A 83 3.03 3.44 12.99
C MET A 83 4.11 3.27 14.06
N PRO A 84 4.67 2.06 14.22
CA PRO A 84 5.65 1.80 15.26
C PRO A 84 6.91 2.65 15.07
N GLY A 85 7.41 3.18 16.20
CA GLY A 85 8.61 4.04 16.22
C GLY A 85 8.33 5.52 16.01
N MET A 86 7.06 5.92 15.84
CA MET A 86 6.70 7.34 15.82
C MET A 86 6.58 7.95 17.21
N THR A 87 6.93 9.22 17.30
CA THR A 87 6.71 10.13 18.45
C THR A 87 6.05 11.40 17.94
N TRP A 88 5.28 12.09 18.78
CA TRP A 88 4.60 13.31 18.32
C TRP A 88 5.59 14.41 17.88
N LEU A 89 5.37 14.89 16.64
CA LEU A 89 5.97 16.05 15.98
C LEU A 89 7.51 16.24 16.07
N SER A 90 8.28 15.16 15.98
CA SER A 90 9.72 15.26 15.70
C SER A 90 9.98 15.15 14.20
N VAL A 91 10.97 15.89 13.65
CA VAL A 91 11.34 15.81 12.22
C VAL A 91 11.64 14.36 11.79
N PRO A 92 12.39 13.54 12.57
CA PRO A 92 12.59 12.13 12.22
C PRO A 92 11.30 11.33 12.20
N SER A 93 10.40 11.56 13.16
CA SER A 93 9.12 10.84 13.21
C SER A 93 8.17 11.26 12.08
N PHE A 94 8.20 12.52 11.65
CA PHE A 94 7.41 12.98 10.52
C PHE A 94 7.86 12.31 9.22
N LEU A 95 9.18 12.28 8.96
CA LEU A 95 9.74 11.59 7.80
C LEU A 95 9.45 10.08 7.84
N LEU A 96 9.52 9.48 9.03
CA LEU A 96 9.16 8.07 9.23
C LEU A 96 7.68 7.82 8.92
N GLY A 97 6.78 8.73 9.31
CA GLY A 97 5.36 8.66 8.99
C GLY A 97 5.09 8.70 7.48
N LEU A 98 5.82 9.52 6.72
CA LEU A 98 5.74 9.53 5.25
C LEU A 98 6.13 8.18 4.64
N VAL A 99 7.22 7.58 5.13
CA VAL A 99 7.67 6.26 4.68
C VAL A 99 6.61 5.21 4.97
N TRP A 100 6.04 5.19 6.17
CA TRP A 100 4.98 4.26 6.54
C TRP A 100 3.71 4.44 5.70
N ALA A 101 3.24 5.68 5.50
CA ALA A 101 2.08 5.97 4.68
C ALA A 101 2.27 5.47 3.24
N PHE A 102 3.45 5.70 2.66
CA PHE A 102 3.80 5.19 1.34
C PHE A 102 3.81 3.66 1.29
N LEU A 103 4.44 3.00 2.27
CA LEU A 103 4.49 1.54 2.35
C LEU A 103 3.09 0.92 2.52
N TYR A 104 2.21 1.56 3.30
CA TYR A 104 0.83 1.09 3.46
C TYR A 104 0.01 1.16 2.16
N GLY A 105 0.26 2.15 1.30
CA GLY A 105 -0.37 2.21 -0.02
C GLY A 105 0.01 1.02 -0.90
N TRP A 106 1.30 0.69 -0.95
CA TRP A 106 1.79 -0.50 -1.65
C TRP A 106 1.27 -1.80 -1.02
N TYR A 107 1.26 -1.89 0.30
CA TYR A 107 0.67 -3.03 1.01
C TYR A 107 -0.79 -3.26 0.61
N GLY A 108 -1.60 -2.20 0.59
CA GLY A 108 -3.00 -2.25 0.15
C GLY A 108 -3.13 -2.72 -1.30
N ALA A 109 -2.35 -2.16 -2.23
CA ALA A 109 -2.40 -2.54 -3.63
C ALA A 109 -2.01 -3.99 -3.89
N LEU A 110 -0.91 -4.46 -3.26
CA LEU A 110 -0.43 -5.83 -3.43
C LEU A 110 -1.41 -6.84 -2.83
N LEU A 111 -1.90 -6.59 -1.61
CA LEU A 111 -2.83 -7.47 -0.93
C LEU A 111 -4.18 -7.50 -1.65
N PHE A 112 -4.83 -6.34 -1.79
CA PHE A 112 -6.16 -6.25 -2.37
C PHE A 112 -6.15 -6.52 -3.88
N GLY A 113 -5.30 -5.80 -4.62
CA GLY A 113 -5.22 -5.93 -6.08
C GLY A 113 -4.72 -7.31 -6.51
N GLY A 114 -3.72 -7.86 -5.81
CA GLY A 114 -3.23 -9.21 -6.06
C GLY A 114 -4.30 -10.27 -5.77
N LEU A 115 -5.01 -10.17 -4.64
CA LEU A 115 -6.08 -11.11 -4.28
C LEU A 115 -7.26 -11.03 -5.26
N PHE A 116 -7.67 -9.81 -5.64
CA PHE A 116 -8.72 -9.60 -6.65
C PHE A 116 -8.37 -10.29 -7.97
N ASN A 117 -7.16 -10.07 -8.49
CA ASN A 117 -6.69 -10.68 -9.73
C ASN A 117 -6.63 -12.21 -9.61
N ALA A 118 -6.20 -12.75 -8.47
CA ALA A 118 -6.14 -14.19 -8.23
C ALA A 118 -7.53 -14.84 -8.17
N ILE A 119 -8.52 -14.19 -7.55
CA ILE A 119 -9.91 -14.66 -7.52
C ILE A 119 -10.53 -14.58 -8.91
N ALA A 120 -10.39 -13.44 -9.61
CA ALA A 120 -10.93 -13.26 -10.95
C ALA A 120 -10.42 -14.31 -11.94
N ALA A 121 -9.12 -14.65 -11.87
CA ALA A 121 -8.53 -15.70 -12.70
C ALA A 121 -9.08 -17.11 -12.44
N ARG A 122 -9.62 -17.39 -11.25
CA ARG A 122 -10.24 -18.67 -10.90
C ARG A 122 -11.73 -18.72 -11.23
N THR A 123 -12.44 -17.60 -11.08
CA THR A 123 -13.88 -17.51 -11.36
C THR A 123 -14.16 -17.57 -12.85
N TYR A 124 -13.27 -17.00 -13.66
CA TYR A 124 -13.39 -17.01 -15.12
C TYR A 124 -12.18 -17.70 -15.76
N PRO A 125 -12.10 -19.05 -15.66
CA PRO A 125 -11.09 -19.80 -16.37
C PRO A 125 -11.36 -19.69 -17.88
N ASN A 126 -10.31 -19.47 -18.66
CA ASN A 126 -10.38 -19.41 -20.13
C ASN A 126 -10.85 -20.74 -20.72
#